data_AF-A0A9P4XIP9-F1
#
_entry.id   AF-A0A9P4XIP9-F1
#
_cell.length_a   1.000
_cell.length_b   1.000
_cell.length_c   1.000
_cell.angle_alpha   90.00
_cell.angle_beta   90.00
_cell.angle_gamma   90.00
#
_symmetry.space_group_name_H-M   'P 1'
#
loop_
_entity.id
_entity.type
_entity.pdbx_description
1 polymer ?
#
loop_
_entity_poly.entity_id
_entity_poly.type
_entity_poly.pdbx_seq_one_letter_code
_entity_poly.pdbx_strand_id
1 'polypeptide(L)'
;MGGQPSKPVTASESEKLILERLRSFKVEDEDYLKVQVSGDDEKTEEHHEHIKREPEGLPVSSLELWIDNVMKDPKNRLAHATLSSSDPRQALVSPSVKIANQHVFNVQIPFEGDPITNQRSSGRCWLFASTNVFRVALMKRHNLASFELSQAYLFYWDKLEKANWFLEQIVETAKDDLDSRVVQRLLGDLISDGGQWDMVYNLVEKYGLVPQSLYPDSWNAQNSSILNSIIKTKLREFALQLRDLVNGTPIPPSVISAYKVYMIQEIALIMTLLLGQPPKPTEEFTWQFLDKDGKAREVKTTPKAFSKDIYSSEFRVHSSIIRNMISLVHDPRHDPLKKLTVSRLGNIVGGRDITYVNVEMDTLKSTCVKMLKAGLPIFFGCDVGKFSDRVAGIMDLDLFDYEAGINTGLKGMTKAQRLMTGESLMTHAMVLTAVHVDEKTGKPVRWRVQNSWGTAAGDKGWFVMSDAWMDEFVYQAVVDPRFCSKEMTDVLKQEPIVLPLWDPMGSLA
;
A
#
# COMPACT_ATOMS: atom_id res chain seq x y z
N MET A 1 -13.11 -62.08 -30.73
CA MET A 1 -12.53 -61.53 -29.49
C MET A 1 -13.18 -60.17 -29.27
N GLY A 2 -13.77 -59.98 -28.09
CA GLY A 2 -14.75 -58.93 -27.83
C GLY A 2 -14.15 -57.53 -27.76
N GLY A 3 -14.74 -56.61 -28.51
CA GLY A 3 -14.67 -55.18 -28.20
C GLY A 3 -15.84 -54.85 -27.27
N GLN A 4 -15.54 -54.49 -26.03
CA GLN A 4 -16.55 -53.89 -25.15
C GLN A 4 -16.96 -52.53 -25.74
N PRO A 5 -18.25 -52.23 -25.88
CA PRO A 5 -18.69 -50.88 -26.18
C PRO A 5 -18.44 -50.01 -24.95
N SER A 6 -17.68 -48.93 -25.13
CA SER A 6 -17.49 -47.88 -24.14
C SER A 6 -18.87 -47.39 -23.68
N LYS A 7 -19.20 -47.58 -22.40
CA LYS A 7 -20.45 -47.05 -21.85
C LYS A 7 -20.44 -45.52 -21.99
N PRO A 8 -21.54 -44.89 -22.43
CA PRO A 8 -21.67 -43.44 -22.39
C PRO A 8 -21.64 -42.99 -20.94
N VAL A 9 -20.70 -42.10 -20.61
CA VAL A 9 -20.58 -41.47 -19.30
C VAL A 9 -21.86 -40.68 -19.05
N THR A 10 -22.58 -41.01 -17.98
CA THR A 10 -23.82 -40.33 -17.61
C THR A 10 -23.53 -38.87 -17.18
N ALA A 11 -24.53 -37.98 -17.22
CA ALA A 11 -24.35 -36.59 -16.77
C ALA A 11 -23.86 -36.52 -15.30
N SER A 12 -24.29 -37.47 -14.46
CA SER A 12 -23.82 -37.65 -13.08
C SER A 12 -22.35 -38.09 -12.99
N GLU A 13 -21.91 -39.01 -13.86
CA GLU A 13 -20.50 -39.42 -13.90
C GLU A 13 -19.62 -38.31 -14.48
N SER A 14 -20.13 -37.51 -15.42
CA SER A 14 -19.45 -36.35 -15.99
C SER A 14 -19.31 -35.23 -14.95
N GLU A 15 -20.36 -34.95 -14.17
CA GLU A 15 -20.32 -34.00 -13.06
C GLU A 15 -19.34 -34.46 -11.97
N LYS A 16 -19.33 -35.76 -11.65
CA LYS A 16 -18.35 -36.35 -10.72
C LYS A 16 -16.92 -36.24 -11.25
N LEU A 17 -16.69 -36.53 -12.53
CA LEU A 17 -15.39 -36.36 -13.19
C LEU A 17 -14.93 -34.90 -13.22
N ILE A 18 -15.86 -33.96 -13.47
CA ILE A 18 -15.59 -32.52 -13.43
C ILE A 18 -15.26 -32.08 -12.00
N LEU A 19 -16.02 -32.53 -11.00
CA LEU A 19 -15.74 -32.22 -9.59
C LEU A 19 -14.41 -32.83 -9.13
N GLU A 20 -14.07 -34.05 -9.55
CA GLU A 20 -12.76 -34.66 -9.30
C GLU A 20 -11.64 -33.88 -9.99
N ARG A 21 -11.86 -33.44 -11.24
CA ARG A 21 -10.89 -32.64 -12.00
C ARG A 21 -10.72 -31.23 -11.45
N LEU A 22 -11.79 -30.58 -11.00
CA LEU A 22 -11.75 -29.28 -10.32
C LEU A 22 -11.09 -29.38 -8.94
N ARG A 23 -11.29 -30.50 -8.23
CA ARG A 23 -10.59 -30.78 -6.96
C ARG A 23 -9.10 -31.04 -7.15
N SER A 24 -8.68 -31.55 -8.31
CA SER A 24 -7.28 -31.79 -8.64
C SER A 24 -6.63 -30.67 -9.46
N PHE A 25 -7.40 -29.69 -9.94
CA PHE A 25 -6.91 -28.58 -10.74
C PHE A 25 -6.10 -27.63 -9.86
N LYS A 26 -4.77 -27.71 -9.99
CA LYS A 26 -3.83 -26.71 -9.49
C LYS A 26 -3.30 -25.97 -10.69
N VAL A 27 -3.41 -24.65 -10.70
CA VAL A 27 -2.72 -23.83 -11.68
C VAL A 27 -1.28 -23.69 -11.20
N GLU A 28 -0.32 -24.22 -11.95
CA GLU A 28 1.10 -24.14 -11.60
C GLU A 28 1.66 -22.76 -11.97
N ASP A 29 2.61 -22.25 -11.20
CA ASP A 29 3.15 -20.89 -11.37
C ASP A 29 3.92 -20.71 -12.70
N GLU A 30 4.35 -21.79 -13.36
CA GLU A 30 5.06 -21.75 -14.65
C GLU A 30 4.14 -21.65 -15.89
N ASP A 31 2.82 -21.76 -15.74
CA ASP A 31 1.88 -21.75 -16.87
C ASP A 31 1.63 -20.35 -17.48
N TYR A 32 2.33 -19.32 -16.99
CA TYR A 32 2.15 -17.94 -17.43
C TYR A 32 3.36 -17.45 -18.25
N LEU A 33 3.16 -17.47 -19.57
CA LEU A 33 4.11 -17.05 -20.60
C LEU A 33 4.84 -15.72 -20.32
N LYS A 34 6.13 -15.74 -20.68
CA LYS A 34 7.06 -14.61 -20.77
C LYS A 34 6.47 -13.46 -21.59
N VAL A 35 6.41 -12.27 -20.99
CA VAL A 35 6.21 -11.02 -21.74
C VAL A 35 7.52 -10.70 -22.46
N GLN A 36 7.66 -11.13 -23.71
CA GLN A 36 8.67 -10.56 -24.61
C GLN A 36 8.31 -9.10 -24.89
N VAL A 37 9.21 -8.19 -24.50
CA VAL A 37 9.21 -6.82 -24.98
C VAL A 37 9.61 -6.87 -26.45
N SER A 38 8.66 -6.65 -27.35
CA SER A 38 8.92 -6.60 -28.79
C SER A 38 9.67 -5.33 -29.16
N GLY A 39 10.92 -5.48 -29.59
CA GLY A 39 11.53 -4.62 -30.60
C GLY A 39 11.61 -5.43 -31.90
N ASP A 40 10.91 -4.93 -32.92
CA ASP A 40 10.91 -5.21 -34.35
C ASP A 40 11.27 -6.61 -34.91
N ASP A 41 10.32 -7.10 -35.72
CA ASP A 41 10.41 -8.02 -36.85
C ASP A 41 11.03 -9.41 -36.63
N GLU A 42 10.17 -10.40 -36.33
CA GLU A 42 10.06 -11.62 -37.14
C GLU A 42 8.74 -12.37 -36.83
N LYS A 43 8.04 -12.79 -37.89
CA LYS A 43 6.76 -13.52 -37.82
C LYS A 43 6.95 -14.91 -37.22
N THR A 44 6.57 -15.09 -35.97
CA THR A 44 6.14 -16.38 -35.43
C THR A 44 4.62 -16.38 -35.30
N GLU A 45 3.95 -16.98 -36.29
CA GLU A 45 2.52 -17.31 -36.19
C GLU A 45 2.37 -18.48 -35.21
N GLU A 46 2.07 -18.18 -33.94
CA GLU A 46 1.61 -19.20 -33.00
C GLU A 46 0.17 -19.59 -33.35
N HIS A 47 -0.01 -20.81 -33.87
CA HIS A 47 -1.31 -21.43 -34.06
C HIS A 47 -1.96 -21.76 -32.70
N HIS A 48 -2.66 -20.79 -32.10
CA HIS A 48 -3.60 -21.11 -31.03
C HIS A 48 -4.84 -21.78 -31.65
N GLU A 49 -4.98 -23.09 -31.49
CA GLU A 49 -6.25 -23.77 -31.74
C GLU A 49 -7.30 -23.19 -30.79
N HIS A 50 -8.15 -22.29 -31.30
CA HIS A 50 -9.30 -21.79 -30.55
C HIS A 50 -10.22 -22.97 -30.24
N ILE A 51 -10.41 -23.25 -28.94
CA ILE A 51 -11.44 -24.18 -28.47
C ILE A 51 -12.79 -23.66 -29.00
N LYS A 52 -13.35 -24.34 -30.00
CA LYS A 52 -14.68 -24.01 -30.55
C LYS A 52 -15.74 -24.45 -29.54
N ARG A 53 -16.17 -23.52 -28.70
CA ARG A 53 -17.32 -23.66 -27.81
C ARG A 53 -18.31 -22.55 -28.13
N GLU A 54 -19.56 -22.91 -28.40
CA GLU A 54 -20.66 -21.94 -28.47
C GLU A 54 -21.04 -21.48 -27.06
N PRO A 55 -21.20 -20.16 -26.81
CA PRO A 55 -21.70 -19.67 -25.54
C PRO A 55 -23.11 -20.20 -25.25
N GLU A 56 -23.32 -20.70 -24.04
CA GLU A 56 -24.61 -21.24 -23.61
C GLU A 56 -25.21 -20.34 -22.52
N GLY A 57 -26.52 -20.08 -22.62
CA GLY A 57 -27.28 -19.42 -21.57
C GLY A 57 -27.56 -20.35 -20.38
N LEU A 58 -27.91 -19.77 -19.23
CA LEU A 58 -28.26 -20.55 -18.03
C LEU A 58 -29.67 -21.14 -18.18
N PRO A 59 -29.85 -22.48 -18.16
CA PRO A 59 -31.17 -23.09 -18.27
C PRO A 59 -32.01 -22.85 -17.01
N VAL A 60 -33.20 -22.27 -17.16
CA VAL A 60 -34.09 -21.92 -16.03
C VAL A 60 -34.40 -23.14 -15.16
N SER A 61 -34.72 -24.28 -15.76
CA SER A 61 -35.03 -25.52 -15.04
C SER A 61 -33.85 -26.03 -14.19
N SER A 62 -32.61 -25.79 -14.63
CA SER A 62 -31.42 -26.14 -13.86
C SER A 62 -31.21 -25.18 -12.70
N LEU A 63 -31.42 -23.88 -12.92
CA LEU A 63 -31.30 -22.85 -11.87
C LEU A 63 -32.28 -23.07 -10.72
N GLU A 64 -33.55 -23.33 -11.02
CA GLU A 64 -34.59 -23.62 -10.01
C GLU A 64 -34.18 -24.81 -9.14
N LEU A 65 -33.74 -25.90 -9.78
CA LEU A 65 -33.32 -27.10 -9.08
C LEU A 65 -32.05 -26.86 -8.22
N TRP A 66 -31.08 -26.10 -8.72
CA TRP A 66 -29.87 -25.77 -7.95
C TRP A 66 -30.20 -24.94 -6.71
N ILE A 67 -31.00 -23.89 -6.86
CA ILE A 67 -31.37 -22.99 -5.76
C ILE A 67 -32.21 -23.72 -4.70
N ASP A 68 -33.21 -24.50 -5.13
CA ASP A 68 -34.03 -25.30 -4.21
C ASP A 68 -33.20 -26.32 -3.44
N ASN A 69 -32.20 -26.92 -4.08
CA ASN A 69 -31.30 -27.87 -3.44
C ASN A 69 -30.43 -27.23 -2.35
N VAL A 70 -30.01 -25.97 -2.52
CA VAL A 70 -29.21 -25.26 -1.50
C VAL A 70 -29.96 -25.21 -0.16
N MET A 71 -31.27 -24.95 -0.19
CA MET A 71 -32.08 -24.76 1.03
C MET A 71 -32.52 -26.08 1.69
N LYS A 72 -32.26 -27.24 1.07
CA LYS A 72 -32.52 -28.54 1.69
C LYS A 72 -31.57 -28.82 2.86
N ASP A 73 -30.35 -28.28 2.81
CA ASP A 73 -29.38 -28.41 3.88
C ASP A 73 -29.79 -27.54 5.09
N PRO A 74 -30.04 -28.11 6.29
CA PRO A 74 -30.30 -27.32 7.49
C PRO A 74 -29.18 -26.33 7.84
N LYS A 75 -27.91 -26.64 7.54
CA LYS A 75 -26.78 -25.72 7.71
C LYS A 75 -26.98 -24.48 6.86
N ASN A 76 -27.34 -24.63 5.58
CA ASN A 76 -27.55 -23.51 4.68
C ASN A 76 -28.74 -22.66 5.09
N ARG A 77 -29.80 -23.26 5.64
CA ARG A 77 -30.93 -22.51 6.21
C ARG A 77 -30.52 -21.69 7.43
N LEU A 78 -29.69 -22.25 8.31
CA LEU A 78 -29.12 -21.51 9.45
C LEU A 78 -28.23 -20.36 8.96
N ALA A 79 -27.28 -20.65 8.06
CA ALA A 79 -26.40 -19.66 7.47
C ALA A 79 -27.20 -18.56 6.78
N HIS A 80 -28.23 -18.89 5.99
CA HIS A 80 -29.12 -17.92 5.37
C HIS A 80 -29.77 -17.00 6.42
N ALA A 81 -30.39 -17.57 7.47
CA ALA A 81 -31.05 -16.77 8.51
C ALA A 81 -30.12 -15.74 9.18
N THR A 82 -28.85 -16.10 9.38
CA THR A 82 -27.83 -15.23 9.97
C THR A 82 -27.23 -14.25 8.95
N LEU A 83 -26.73 -14.76 7.83
CA LEU A 83 -25.97 -13.98 6.84
C LEU A 83 -26.86 -13.06 6.00
N SER A 84 -28.16 -13.35 5.87
CA SER A 84 -29.11 -12.46 5.20
C SER A 84 -29.57 -11.31 6.10
N SER A 85 -29.28 -11.35 7.41
CA SER A 85 -29.76 -10.38 8.40
C SER A 85 -28.64 -9.60 9.10
N SER A 86 -27.37 -9.89 8.80
CA SER A 86 -26.20 -9.27 9.44
C SER A 86 -24.99 -9.20 8.49
N ASP A 87 -23.96 -8.41 8.83
CA ASP A 87 -22.68 -8.41 8.09
C ASP A 87 -22.02 -9.80 8.22
N PRO A 88 -21.79 -10.54 7.11
CA PRO A 88 -21.17 -11.86 7.14
C PRO A 88 -19.81 -11.88 7.86
N ARG A 89 -19.01 -10.82 7.77
CA ARG A 89 -17.72 -10.75 8.46
C ARG A 89 -17.88 -10.71 9.96
N GLN A 90 -18.91 -10.01 10.47
CA GLN A 90 -19.19 -9.98 11.91
C GLN A 90 -19.81 -11.29 12.39
N ALA A 91 -20.69 -11.88 11.59
CA ALA A 91 -21.38 -13.12 11.92
C ALA A 91 -20.46 -14.35 11.92
N LEU A 92 -19.43 -14.35 11.06
CA LEU A 92 -18.51 -15.47 10.87
C LEU A 92 -17.19 -15.31 11.61
N VAL A 93 -17.08 -14.36 12.54
CA VAL A 93 -15.85 -14.19 13.31
C VAL A 93 -15.57 -15.43 14.16
N SER A 94 -14.36 -15.97 14.06
CA SER A 94 -13.89 -17.10 14.89
C SER A 94 -13.50 -16.65 16.31
N PRO A 95 -14.21 -17.08 17.37
CA PRO A 95 -13.87 -16.70 18.74
C PRO A 95 -12.52 -17.24 19.21
N SER A 96 -12.13 -18.43 18.75
CA SER A 96 -10.83 -19.04 19.10
C SER A 96 -9.67 -18.23 18.54
N VAL A 97 -9.80 -17.68 17.33
CA VAL A 97 -8.79 -16.81 16.72
C VAL A 97 -8.66 -15.50 17.46
N LYS A 98 -9.79 -14.92 17.93
CA LYS A 98 -9.76 -13.75 18.82
C LYS A 98 -8.99 -14.01 20.12
N ILE A 99 -9.19 -15.17 20.74
CA ILE A 99 -8.50 -15.54 21.99
C ILE A 99 -7.00 -15.77 21.76
N ALA A 100 -6.63 -16.38 20.63
CA ALA A 100 -5.23 -16.68 20.29
C ALA A 100 -4.40 -15.41 20.00
N ASN A 101 -5.04 -14.35 19.48
CA ASN A 101 -4.40 -13.11 19.07
C ASN A 101 -4.18 -12.15 20.26
N GLN A 102 -3.36 -12.56 21.21
CA GLN A 102 -3.01 -11.75 22.39
C GLN A 102 -2.01 -10.65 22.08
N HIS A 103 -2.22 -9.47 22.68
CA HIS A 103 -1.33 -8.31 22.59
C HIS A 103 -0.10 -8.42 23.52
N VAL A 104 0.59 -9.56 23.46
CA VAL A 104 1.80 -9.86 24.25
C VAL A 104 2.94 -10.21 23.30
N PHE A 105 4.05 -9.47 23.38
CA PHE A 105 5.19 -9.56 22.47
C PHE A 105 6.49 -9.60 23.28
N ASN A 106 7.44 -10.49 22.92
CA ASN A 106 8.69 -10.67 23.67
C ASN A 106 9.88 -9.91 23.07
N VAL A 107 9.74 -9.37 21.86
CA VAL A 107 10.69 -8.43 21.25
C VAL A 107 9.92 -7.16 20.92
N GLN A 108 10.28 -6.04 21.56
CA GLN A 108 9.60 -4.75 21.37
C GLN A 108 10.62 -3.62 21.32
N ILE A 109 10.32 -2.58 20.55
CA ILE A 109 11.12 -1.35 20.58
C ILE A 109 11.08 -0.71 21.97
N PRO A 110 12.15 -0.04 22.43
CA PRO A 110 12.21 0.53 23.78
C PRO A 110 11.13 1.59 24.08
N PHE A 111 10.63 2.24 23.04
CA PHE A 111 9.71 3.36 23.16
C PHE A 111 8.76 3.42 21.95
N GLU A 112 7.46 3.28 22.20
CA GLU A 112 6.41 3.48 21.20
C GLU A 112 5.98 4.96 21.17
N GLY A 113 5.61 5.46 19.98
CA GLY A 113 5.17 6.84 19.84
C GLY A 113 3.76 7.08 20.40
N ASP A 114 3.59 8.21 21.07
CA ASP A 114 2.32 8.74 21.60
C ASP A 114 2.13 10.18 21.09
N PRO A 115 0.89 10.66 20.83
CA PRO A 115 -0.38 9.94 20.92
C PRO A 115 -0.58 8.99 19.73
N ILE A 116 -1.61 8.15 19.81
CA ILE A 116 -2.08 7.40 18.64
C ILE A 116 -2.65 8.38 17.63
N THR A 117 -2.09 8.35 16.43
CA THR A 117 -2.42 9.27 15.34
C THR A 117 -3.71 8.87 14.62
N ASN A 118 -4.36 9.82 13.94
CA ASN A 118 -5.59 9.54 13.18
C ASN A 118 -5.65 10.31 11.85
N GLN A 119 -5.51 9.60 10.73
CA GLN A 119 -5.60 10.17 9.38
C GLN A 119 -7.04 10.57 8.97
N ARG A 120 -8.04 10.05 9.68
CA ARG A 120 -9.48 10.25 9.41
C ARG A 120 -9.84 9.86 7.96
N SER A 121 -10.68 10.64 7.29
CA SER A 121 -11.17 10.39 5.93
C SER A 121 -10.21 10.94 4.88
N SER A 122 -8.97 10.46 4.91
CA SER A 122 -7.93 10.80 3.93
C SER A 122 -6.99 9.61 3.70
N GLY A 123 -6.40 9.52 2.50
CA GLY A 123 -5.46 8.46 2.14
C GLY A 123 -4.01 8.77 2.54
N ARG A 124 -3.80 9.30 3.74
CA ARG A 124 -2.47 9.79 4.19
C ARG A 124 -1.68 8.76 5.00
N CYS A 125 -2.10 7.49 5.01
CA CYS A 125 -1.52 6.44 5.87
C CYS A 125 0.01 6.35 5.77
N TRP A 126 0.55 6.46 4.55
CA TRP A 126 2.00 6.45 4.30
C TRP A 126 2.74 7.64 4.94
N LEU A 127 2.15 8.83 4.97
CA LEU A 127 2.69 10.00 5.70
C LEU A 127 2.66 9.77 7.21
N PHE A 128 1.54 9.24 7.72
CA PHE A 128 1.38 8.92 9.14
C PHE A 128 2.35 7.82 9.59
N ALA A 129 2.47 6.74 8.84
CA ALA A 129 3.38 5.64 9.15
C ALA A 129 4.85 6.12 9.15
N SER A 130 5.24 6.91 8.15
CA SER A 130 6.61 7.44 8.07
C SER A 130 6.92 8.42 9.20
N THR A 131 5.99 9.35 9.50
CA THR A 131 6.17 10.28 10.62
C THR A 131 6.10 9.58 11.98
N ASN A 132 5.36 8.47 12.11
CA ASN A 132 5.35 7.60 13.29
C ASN A 132 6.69 6.88 13.49
N VAL A 133 7.40 6.53 12.42
CA VAL A 133 8.79 6.05 12.49
C VAL A 133 9.73 7.18 12.94
N PHE A 134 9.63 8.36 12.34
CA PHE A 134 10.54 9.48 12.64
C PHE A 134 10.39 10.04 14.06
N ARG A 135 9.16 10.13 14.56
CA ARG A 135 8.88 10.78 15.85
C ARG A 135 9.49 10.07 17.03
N VAL A 136 9.71 8.75 16.98
CA VAL A 136 10.31 7.99 18.09
C VAL A 136 11.67 8.56 18.47
N ALA A 137 12.50 8.88 17.46
CA ALA A 137 13.82 9.45 17.68
C ALA A 137 13.77 10.91 18.17
N LEU A 138 12.83 11.71 17.65
CA LEU A 138 12.60 13.09 18.11
C LEU A 138 12.08 13.16 19.55
N MET A 139 11.14 12.28 19.91
CA MET A 139 10.62 12.17 21.27
C MET A 139 11.72 11.83 22.25
N LYS A 140 12.64 10.93 21.88
CA LYS A 140 13.79 10.63 22.72
C LYS A 140 14.76 11.80 22.81
N ARG A 141 15.12 12.44 21.69
CA ARG A 141 16.05 13.59 21.65
C ARG A 141 15.59 14.75 22.53
N HIS A 142 14.30 15.10 22.44
CA HIS A 142 13.72 16.24 23.14
C HIS A 142 13.08 15.87 24.49
N ASN A 143 13.28 14.63 24.95
CA ASN A 143 12.70 14.11 26.19
C ASN A 143 11.17 14.35 26.27
N LEU A 144 10.41 13.94 25.26
CA LEU A 144 8.96 14.19 25.13
C LEU A 144 8.13 12.98 25.52
N ALA A 145 7.07 13.19 26.30
CA ALA A 145 6.07 12.16 26.61
C ALA A 145 5.21 11.83 25.39
N SER A 146 4.82 12.87 24.64
CA SER A 146 3.86 12.81 23.55
C SER A 146 4.29 13.82 22.47
N PHE A 147 4.26 13.45 21.20
CA PHE A 147 4.66 14.30 20.08
C PHE A 147 4.12 13.80 18.74
N GLU A 148 3.76 14.74 17.87
CA GLU A 148 3.42 14.47 16.48
C GLU A 148 4.18 15.43 15.56
N LEU A 149 4.61 14.91 14.42
CA LEU A 149 5.02 15.70 13.26
C LEU A 149 3.78 16.09 12.47
N SER A 150 3.82 17.22 11.79
CA SER A 150 2.72 17.65 10.93
C SER A 150 2.61 16.80 9.68
N GLN A 151 1.62 15.90 9.66
CA GLN A 151 1.29 15.14 8.46
C GLN A 151 0.60 16.04 7.42
N ALA A 152 -0.18 17.04 7.86
CA ALA A 152 -0.75 18.07 6.98
C ALA A 152 0.31 18.85 6.20
N TYR A 153 1.47 19.13 6.83
CA TYR A 153 2.57 19.84 6.19
C TYR A 153 3.12 19.08 4.98
N LEU A 154 3.40 17.79 5.18
CA LEU A 154 3.86 16.92 4.09
C LEU A 154 2.75 16.72 3.04
N PHE A 155 1.49 16.60 3.47
CA PHE A 155 0.35 16.46 2.57
C PHE A 155 0.14 17.66 1.65
N TYR A 156 0.34 18.88 2.15
CA TYR A 156 0.30 20.09 1.33
C TYR A 156 1.37 20.04 0.24
N TRP A 157 2.63 19.78 0.60
CA TRP A 157 3.71 19.78 -0.39
C TRP A 157 3.61 18.62 -1.38
N ASP A 158 3.19 17.44 -0.90
CA ASP A 158 2.97 16.27 -1.75
C ASP A 158 1.94 16.55 -2.84
N LYS A 159 0.79 17.10 -2.46
CA LYS A 159 -0.30 17.31 -3.42
C LYS A 159 0.02 18.41 -4.43
N LEU A 160 0.79 19.44 -4.04
CA LEU A 160 1.26 20.48 -4.95
C LEU A 160 2.34 19.95 -5.92
N GLU A 161 3.28 19.15 -5.41
CA GLU A 161 4.30 18.53 -6.25
C GLU A 161 3.72 17.49 -7.19
N LYS A 162 2.78 16.64 -6.73
CA LYS A 162 2.05 15.71 -7.60
C LYS A 162 1.26 16.42 -8.69
N ALA A 163 0.69 17.59 -8.42
CA ALA A 163 0.06 18.40 -9.47
C ALA A 163 1.08 18.81 -10.55
N ASN A 164 2.28 19.27 -10.15
CA ASN A 164 3.35 19.58 -11.10
C ASN A 164 3.87 18.33 -11.83
N TRP A 165 4.07 17.21 -11.12
CA TRP A 165 4.43 15.92 -11.69
C TRP A 165 3.43 15.50 -12.77
N PHE A 166 2.13 15.50 -12.43
CA PHE A 166 1.06 15.16 -13.36
C PHE A 166 1.09 16.03 -14.63
N LEU A 167 1.26 17.36 -14.50
CA LEU A 167 1.32 18.24 -15.67
C LEU A 167 2.53 17.95 -16.57
N GLU A 168 3.70 17.58 -16.01
CA GLU A 168 4.85 17.13 -16.82
C GLU A 168 4.53 15.83 -17.56
N GLN A 169 3.88 14.88 -16.89
CA GLN A 169 3.45 13.62 -17.52
C GLN A 169 2.46 13.86 -18.67
N ILE A 170 1.60 14.88 -18.55
CA ILE A 170 0.70 15.27 -19.65
C ILE A 170 1.47 15.90 -20.82
N VAL A 171 2.48 16.73 -20.56
CA VAL A 171 3.34 17.29 -21.63
C VAL A 171 4.07 16.17 -22.36
N GLU A 172 4.63 15.20 -21.63
CA GLU A 172 5.32 14.04 -22.20
C GLU A 172 4.40 13.15 -23.06
N THR A 173 3.16 12.95 -22.63
CA THR A 173 2.17 12.10 -23.30
C THR A 173 1.23 12.88 -24.21
N ALA A 174 1.54 14.15 -24.51
CA ALA A 174 0.63 15.03 -25.24
C ALA A 174 0.27 14.50 -26.64
N LYS A 175 1.22 13.80 -27.28
CA LYS A 175 1.06 13.21 -28.61
C LYS A 175 0.34 11.86 -28.61
N ASP A 176 0.23 11.20 -27.45
CA ASP A 176 -0.50 9.94 -27.33
C ASP A 176 -2.01 10.20 -27.42
N ASP A 177 -2.78 9.22 -27.90
CA ASP A 177 -4.24 9.37 -27.96
C ASP A 177 -4.84 9.59 -26.55
N LEU A 178 -5.86 10.44 -26.47
CA LEU A 178 -6.49 10.80 -25.20
C LEU A 178 -7.13 9.59 -24.50
N ASP A 179 -7.67 8.65 -25.26
CA ASP A 179 -8.30 7.41 -24.80
C ASP A 179 -7.29 6.25 -24.63
N SER A 180 -6.00 6.49 -24.90
CA SER A 180 -4.95 5.51 -24.63
C SER A 180 -4.92 5.11 -23.15
N ARG A 181 -4.55 3.86 -22.88
CA ARG A 181 -4.49 3.32 -21.50
C ARG A 181 -3.61 4.15 -20.57
N VAL A 182 -2.49 4.66 -21.07
CA VAL A 182 -1.55 5.49 -20.27
C VAL A 182 -2.19 6.82 -19.91
N VAL A 183 -2.73 7.55 -20.88
CA VAL A 183 -3.34 8.87 -20.64
C VAL A 183 -4.58 8.74 -19.76
N GLN A 184 -5.45 7.75 -20.01
CA GLN A 184 -6.61 7.49 -19.15
C GLN A 184 -6.22 7.07 -17.73
N ARG A 185 -5.13 6.32 -17.56
CA ARG A 185 -4.63 6.00 -16.21
C ARG A 185 -4.13 7.25 -15.48
N LEU A 186 -3.36 8.11 -16.15
CA LEU A 186 -2.91 9.39 -15.60
C LEU A 186 -4.09 10.30 -15.20
N LEU A 187 -5.15 10.36 -16.02
CA LEU A 187 -6.36 11.15 -15.77
C LEU A 187 -7.32 10.53 -14.72
N GLY A 188 -7.22 9.23 -14.48
CA GLY A 188 -8.01 8.50 -13.50
C GLY A 188 -7.55 8.76 -12.06
N ASP A 189 -6.25 8.57 -11.80
CA ASP A 189 -5.67 8.74 -10.46
C ASP A 189 -4.52 9.78 -10.40
N LEU A 190 -4.85 11.01 -10.77
CA LEU A 190 -3.89 12.10 -10.99
C LEU A 190 -3.05 12.48 -9.76
N ILE A 191 -3.71 12.62 -8.62
CA ILE A 191 -3.15 13.16 -7.36
C ILE A 191 -3.78 12.48 -6.14
N SER A 192 -3.85 11.13 -6.15
CA SER A 192 -4.29 10.37 -4.96
C SER A 192 -3.51 10.81 -3.73
N ASP A 193 -4.16 10.70 -2.57
CA ASP A 193 -3.50 10.99 -1.30
C ASP A 193 -2.36 10.00 -1.01
N GLY A 194 -2.46 8.78 -1.53
CA GLY A 194 -1.52 7.69 -1.30
C GLY A 194 -0.14 7.93 -1.90
N GLY A 195 0.85 7.21 -1.40
CA GLY A 195 2.23 7.37 -1.85
C GLY A 195 3.14 6.25 -1.37
N GLN A 196 4.44 6.48 -1.48
CA GLN A 196 5.48 5.50 -1.22
C GLN A 196 6.61 6.08 -0.34
N TRP A 197 7.45 5.23 0.22
CA TRP A 197 8.52 5.67 1.12
C TRP A 197 9.47 6.70 0.47
N ASP A 198 9.93 6.44 -0.75
CA ASP A 198 10.82 7.36 -1.48
C ASP A 198 10.15 8.72 -1.78
N MET A 199 8.82 8.74 -1.93
CA MET A 199 8.04 9.99 -2.04
C MET A 199 8.09 10.80 -0.74
N VAL A 200 8.09 10.15 0.44
CA VAL A 200 8.28 10.83 1.73
C VAL A 200 9.68 11.38 1.82
N TYR A 201 10.69 10.58 1.46
CA TYR A 201 12.07 11.03 1.44
C TYR A 201 12.23 12.30 0.58
N ASN A 202 11.67 12.31 -0.63
CA ASN A 202 11.69 13.48 -1.51
C ASN A 202 11.09 14.73 -0.85
N LEU A 203 9.95 14.57 -0.17
CA LEU A 203 9.30 15.67 0.55
C LEU A 203 10.14 16.18 1.72
N VAL A 204 10.66 15.28 2.54
CA VAL A 204 11.49 15.64 3.70
C VAL A 204 12.79 16.30 3.26
N GLU A 205 13.43 15.82 2.19
CA GLU A 205 14.64 16.45 1.65
C GLU A 205 14.36 17.85 1.10
N LYS A 206 13.24 18.05 0.39
CA LYS A 206 12.91 19.32 -0.26
C LYS A 206 12.27 20.35 0.66
N TYR A 207 11.46 19.93 1.63
CA TYR A 207 10.65 20.81 2.48
C TYR A 207 10.95 20.68 3.97
N GLY A 208 11.47 19.54 4.41
CA GLY A 208 11.75 19.28 5.81
C GLY A 208 10.53 18.81 6.59
N LEU A 209 10.56 19.05 7.90
CA LEU A 209 9.55 18.59 8.85
C LEU A 209 9.21 19.70 9.84
N VAL A 210 7.97 19.73 10.32
CA VAL A 210 7.54 20.64 11.39
C VAL A 210 6.71 19.88 12.44
N PRO A 211 6.73 20.29 13.71
CA PRO A 211 5.78 19.82 14.72
C PRO A 211 4.31 20.03 14.32
N GLN A 212 3.43 19.10 14.70
CA GLN A 212 1.98 19.17 14.46
C GLN A 212 1.36 20.45 15.04
N SER A 213 1.89 20.97 16.14
CA SER A 213 1.42 22.20 16.79
C SER A 213 1.62 23.47 15.94
N LEU A 214 2.50 23.44 14.94
CA LEU A 214 2.78 24.60 14.08
C LEU A 214 1.96 24.61 12.79
N TYR A 215 1.48 23.44 12.35
CA TYR A 215 0.62 23.30 11.19
C TYR A 215 -0.33 22.13 11.40
N PRO A 216 -1.41 22.32 12.17
CA PRO A 216 -2.34 21.25 12.51
C PRO A 216 -3.20 20.84 11.32
N ASP A 217 -3.82 19.67 11.42
CA ASP A 217 -4.78 19.18 10.44
C ASP A 217 -5.98 20.13 10.28
N SER A 218 -6.17 20.69 9.09
CA SER A 218 -7.39 21.40 8.70
C SER A 218 -8.55 20.43 8.43
N TRP A 219 -9.77 20.95 8.25
CA TRP A 219 -10.91 20.10 7.88
C TRP A 219 -10.66 19.32 6.58
N ASN A 220 -10.04 19.94 5.57
CA ASN A 220 -9.73 19.30 4.29
C ASN A 220 -8.57 18.30 4.40
N ALA A 221 -7.63 18.49 5.33
CA ALA A 221 -6.62 17.47 5.62
C ALA A 221 -7.26 16.19 6.19
N GLN A 222 -8.31 16.36 6.99
CA GLN A 222 -9.06 15.27 7.62
C GLN A 222 -10.14 14.63 6.74
N ASN A 223 -10.59 15.35 5.70
CA ASN A 223 -11.67 14.96 4.79
C ASN A 223 -11.31 15.40 3.35
N SER A 224 -10.35 14.69 2.75
CA SER A 224 -9.68 15.15 1.52
C SER A 224 -10.51 15.00 0.24
N SER A 225 -11.66 14.32 0.27
CA SER A 225 -12.48 14.03 -0.92
C SER A 225 -12.90 15.29 -1.68
N ILE A 226 -13.32 16.34 -0.97
CA ILE A 226 -13.74 17.62 -1.58
C ILE A 226 -12.54 18.35 -2.19
N LEU A 227 -11.45 18.51 -1.42
CA LEU A 227 -10.19 19.08 -1.90
C LEU A 227 -9.71 18.38 -3.18
N ASN A 228 -9.69 17.04 -3.15
CA ASN A 228 -9.29 16.22 -4.28
C ASN A 228 -10.21 16.41 -5.48
N SER A 229 -11.53 16.46 -5.29
CA SER A 229 -12.48 16.70 -6.39
C SER A 229 -12.23 18.03 -7.10
N ILE A 230 -12.01 19.11 -6.34
CA ILE A 230 -11.75 20.44 -6.89
C ILE A 230 -10.44 20.45 -7.69
N ILE A 231 -9.34 19.96 -7.09
CA ILE A 231 -8.03 19.99 -7.74
C ILE A 231 -7.99 19.04 -8.94
N LYS A 232 -8.53 17.82 -8.82
CA LYS A 232 -8.59 16.86 -9.94
C LYS A 232 -9.39 17.42 -11.12
N THR A 233 -10.46 18.17 -10.86
CA THR A 233 -11.25 18.83 -11.93
C THR A 233 -10.41 19.88 -12.66
N LYS A 234 -9.75 20.78 -11.94
CA LYS A 234 -8.86 21.79 -12.54
C LYS A 234 -7.68 21.18 -13.27
N LEU A 235 -7.08 20.12 -12.73
CA LEU A 235 -5.97 19.42 -13.40
C LEU A 235 -6.39 18.74 -14.71
N ARG A 236 -7.61 18.20 -14.80
CA ARG A 236 -8.14 17.64 -16.07
C ARG A 236 -8.37 18.74 -17.11
N GLU A 237 -8.88 19.88 -16.69
CA GLU A 237 -9.00 21.06 -17.56
C GLU A 237 -7.62 21.50 -18.08
N PHE A 238 -6.63 21.63 -17.18
CA PHE A 238 -5.26 21.97 -17.54
C PHE A 238 -4.60 20.92 -18.43
N ALA A 239 -4.92 19.63 -18.24
CA ALA A 239 -4.40 18.58 -19.08
C ALA A 239 -4.85 18.73 -20.53
N LEU A 240 -6.14 19.02 -20.75
CA LEU A 240 -6.67 19.28 -22.10
C LEU A 240 -6.00 20.52 -22.71
N GLN A 241 -5.92 21.63 -21.95
CA GLN A 241 -5.27 22.86 -22.40
C GLN A 241 -3.79 22.65 -22.77
N LEU A 242 -3.02 21.91 -21.97
CA LEU A 242 -1.61 21.61 -22.26
C LEU A 242 -1.47 20.72 -23.49
N ARG A 243 -2.34 19.73 -23.67
CA ARG A 243 -2.31 18.85 -24.84
C ARG A 243 -2.61 19.62 -26.12
N ASP A 244 -3.63 20.48 -26.11
CA ASP A 244 -3.96 21.36 -27.23
C ASP A 244 -2.79 22.32 -27.54
N LEU A 245 -2.16 22.86 -26.50
CA LEU A 245 -1.01 23.76 -26.63
C LEU A 245 0.20 23.05 -27.25
N VAL A 246 0.47 21.79 -26.89
CA VAL A 246 1.60 21.00 -27.41
C VAL A 246 1.33 20.46 -28.83
N ASN A 247 0.09 20.05 -29.11
CA ASN A 247 -0.30 19.48 -30.41
C ASN A 247 -0.69 20.53 -31.46
N GLY A 248 -0.91 21.78 -31.04
CA GLY A 248 -1.22 22.89 -31.92
C GLY A 248 0.01 23.43 -32.68
N THR A 249 0.03 24.73 -32.91
CA THR A 249 1.16 25.38 -33.60
C THR A 249 2.45 25.22 -32.77
N PRO A 250 3.60 24.91 -33.40
CA PRO A 250 4.88 24.83 -32.69
C PRO A 250 5.17 26.10 -31.89
N ILE A 251 5.32 25.95 -30.58
CA ILE A 251 5.69 27.02 -29.67
C ILE A 251 7.01 26.71 -28.95
N PRO A 252 7.75 27.73 -28.47
CA PRO A 252 8.94 27.50 -27.68
C PRO A 252 8.64 26.75 -26.37
N PRO A 253 9.51 25.82 -25.91
CA PRO A 253 9.35 25.12 -24.62
C PRO A 253 9.23 26.04 -23.40
N SER A 254 9.77 27.26 -23.48
CA SER A 254 9.62 28.29 -22.44
C SER A 254 8.17 28.76 -22.27
N VAL A 255 7.36 28.75 -23.34
CA VAL A 255 5.94 29.11 -23.28
C VAL A 255 5.15 28.02 -22.55
N ILE A 256 5.41 26.74 -22.85
CA ILE A 256 4.81 25.60 -22.13
C ILE A 256 5.15 25.70 -20.64
N SER A 257 6.42 25.95 -20.32
CA SER A 257 6.88 26.17 -18.95
C SER A 257 6.12 27.31 -18.25
N ALA A 258 5.90 28.44 -18.93
CA ALA A 258 5.17 29.58 -18.37
C ALA A 258 3.69 29.27 -18.10
N TYR A 259 3.01 28.57 -19.01
CA TYR A 259 1.63 28.11 -18.81
C TYR A 259 1.52 27.17 -17.61
N LYS A 260 2.45 26.21 -17.50
CA LYS A 260 2.50 25.29 -16.35
C LYS A 260 2.70 26.04 -15.02
N VAL A 261 3.59 27.05 -14.98
CA VAL A 261 3.77 27.88 -13.79
C VAL A 261 2.47 28.56 -13.38
N TYR A 262 1.74 29.14 -14.33
CA TYR A 262 0.42 29.74 -14.07
C TYR A 262 -0.59 28.71 -13.53
N MET A 263 -0.67 27.53 -14.15
CA MET A 263 -1.53 26.44 -13.67
C MET A 263 -1.19 26.01 -12.24
N ILE A 264 0.09 25.88 -11.91
CA ILE A 264 0.53 25.55 -10.55
C ILE A 264 0.25 26.66 -9.55
N GLN A 265 0.32 27.94 -9.95
CA GLN A 265 -0.08 29.06 -9.11
C GLN A 265 -1.58 29.00 -8.75
N GLU A 266 -2.44 28.64 -9.71
CA GLU A 266 -3.87 28.42 -9.45
C GLU A 266 -4.11 27.23 -8.49
N ILE A 267 -3.41 26.11 -8.69
CA ILE A 267 -3.50 24.97 -7.76
C ILE A 267 -3.02 25.37 -6.36
N ALA A 268 -1.90 26.08 -6.25
CA ALA A 268 -1.36 26.55 -4.99
C ALA A 268 -2.33 27.52 -4.28
N LEU A 269 -3.03 28.38 -5.01
CA LEU A 269 -4.09 29.24 -4.49
C LEU A 269 -5.21 28.39 -3.85
N ILE A 270 -5.78 27.45 -4.60
CA ILE A 270 -6.85 26.56 -4.12
C ILE A 270 -6.40 25.80 -2.88
N MET A 271 -5.21 25.20 -2.92
CA MET A 271 -4.66 24.43 -1.80
C MET A 271 -4.44 25.30 -0.56
N THR A 272 -3.89 26.50 -0.72
CA THR A 272 -3.63 27.42 0.40
C THR A 272 -4.93 27.88 1.06
N LEU A 273 -5.98 28.13 0.27
CA LEU A 273 -7.30 28.49 0.81
C LEU A 273 -7.97 27.34 1.57
N LEU A 274 -7.74 26.10 1.16
CA LEU A 274 -8.41 24.92 1.74
C LEU A 274 -7.61 24.23 2.86
N LEU A 275 -6.28 24.31 2.83
CA LEU A 275 -5.38 23.70 3.82
C LEU A 275 -4.74 24.71 4.78
N GLY A 276 -4.75 26.00 4.42
CA GLY A 276 -4.02 27.05 5.13
C GLY A 276 -2.58 27.19 4.64
N GLN A 277 -1.94 28.31 4.97
CA GLN A 277 -0.55 28.59 4.57
C GLN A 277 0.43 27.73 5.38
N PRO A 278 1.25 26.88 4.75
CA PRO A 278 2.25 26.09 5.47
C PRO A 278 3.45 26.95 5.92
N PRO A 279 4.14 26.58 7.01
CA PRO A 279 5.44 27.16 7.35
C PRO A 279 6.43 27.07 6.19
N LYS A 280 7.15 28.15 5.90
CA LYS A 280 8.07 28.16 4.76
C LYS A 280 9.31 27.30 5.06
N PRO A 281 9.78 26.44 4.13
CA PRO A 281 10.92 25.55 4.36
C PRO A 281 12.24 26.23 4.75
N THR A 282 12.38 27.51 4.39
CA THR A 282 13.62 28.30 4.56
C THR A 282 13.52 29.37 5.65
N GLU A 283 12.35 29.57 6.24
CA GLU A 283 12.17 30.52 7.34
C GLU A 283 12.18 29.79 8.68
N GLU A 284 12.67 30.47 9.70
CA GLU A 284 12.69 29.92 11.05
C GLU A 284 11.28 29.90 11.64
N PHE A 285 10.93 28.81 12.30
CA PHE A 285 9.83 28.74 13.24
C PHE A 285 10.38 28.65 14.67
N THR A 286 9.55 29.01 15.63
CA THR A 286 9.79 28.77 17.06
C THR A 286 8.81 27.72 17.55
N TRP A 287 9.33 26.64 18.14
CA TRP A 287 8.53 25.59 18.76
C TRP A 287 8.80 25.54 20.25
N GLN A 288 7.77 25.82 21.05
CA GLN A 288 7.80 25.77 22.50
C GLN A 288 7.02 24.55 22.99
N PHE A 289 7.59 23.83 23.95
CA PHE A 289 6.98 22.61 24.51
C PHE A 289 7.43 22.36 25.95
N LEU A 290 6.74 21.47 26.65
CA LEU A 290 7.17 20.94 27.93
C LEU A 290 7.85 19.58 27.70
N ASP A 291 9.05 19.38 28.27
CA ASP A 291 9.65 18.06 28.33
C ASP A 291 8.95 17.16 29.37
N LYS A 292 9.33 15.88 29.45
CA LYS A 292 8.76 14.88 30.39
C LYS A 292 8.87 15.30 31.85
N ASP A 293 9.83 16.18 32.18
CA ASP A 293 10.06 16.67 33.53
C ASP A 293 9.25 17.94 33.83
N GLY A 294 8.40 18.38 32.90
CA GLY A 294 7.60 19.59 33.01
C GLY A 294 8.36 20.90 32.78
N LYS A 295 9.58 20.85 32.24
CA LYS A 295 10.37 22.05 31.96
C LYS A 295 10.03 22.61 30.59
N ALA A 296 9.83 23.93 30.53
CA ALA A 296 9.65 24.63 29.26
C ALA A 296 10.95 24.61 28.45
N ARG A 297 10.82 24.22 27.19
CA ARG A 297 11.88 24.17 26.18
C ARG A 297 11.45 24.97 24.96
N GLU A 298 12.43 25.47 24.24
CA GLU A 298 12.24 26.19 22.98
C GLU A 298 13.24 25.68 21.95
N VAL A 299 12.77 25.47 20.73
CA VAL A 299 13.58 25.17 19.56
C VAL A 299 13.26 26.19 18.49
N LYS A 300 14.27 26.95 18.06
CA LYS A 300 14.18 27.87 16.92
C LYS A 300 15.01 27.31 15.77
N THR A 301 14.36 27.01 14.64
CA THR A 301 15.01 26.35 13.50
C THR A 301 14.15 26.48 12.24
N THR A 302 14.65 26.04 11.09
CA THR A 302 13.86 25.92 9.86
C THR A 302 13.30 24.51 9.69
N PRO A 303 12.22 24.29 8.93
CA PRO A 303 11.71 22.95 8.63
C PRO A 303 12.78 21.98 8.09
N LYS A 304 13.63 22.47 7.18
CA LYS A 304 14.74 21.68 6.63
C LYS A 304 15.75 21.28 7.70
N ALA A 305 16.18 22.23 8.55
CA ALA A 305 17.12 21.93 9.61
C ALA A 305 16.52 20.98 10.66
N PHE A 306 15.26 21.18 11.05
CA PHE A 306 14.55 20.29 11.97
C PHE A 306 14.54 18.83 11.50
N SER A 307 14.36 18.58 10.20
CA SER A 307 14.39 17.23 9.63
C SER A 307 15.78 16.56 9.67
N LYS A 308 16.86 17.34 9.65
CA LYS A 308 18.23 16.81 9.80
C LYS A 308 18.51 16.37 11.24
N ASP A 309 17.77 16.96 12.19
CA ASP A 309 17.94 16.86 13.63
C ASP A 309 17.12 15.76 14.32
N ILE A 310 16.68 14.74 13.60
CA ILE A 310 15.93 13.61 14.19
C ILE A 310 16.76 12.64 15.06
N TYR A 311 18.07 12.91 15.29
CA TYR A 311 19.00 12.02 15.98
C TYR A 311 18.86 11.98 17.52
N SER A 312 19.10 10.81 18.13
CA SER A 312 19.49 10.70 19.54
C SER A 312 20.64 9.69 19.73
N SER A 313 21.50 9.87 20.74
CA SER A 313 22.66 8.99 20.99
C SER A 313 22.30 7.54 21.31
N GLU A 314 21.12 7.34 21.90
CA GLU A 314 20.58 6.01 22.24
C GLU A 314 19.77 5.40 21.09
N PHE A 315 19.25 6.21 20.17
CA PHE A 315 18.42 5.79 19.04
C PHE A 315 19.06 6.27 17.75
N ARG A 316 19.85 5.39 17.11
CA ARG A 316 20.64 5.67 15.91
C ARG A 316 19.77 5.76 14.65
N VAL A 317 18.81 6.68 14.62
CA VAL A 317 18.08 7.08 13.40
C VAL A 317 18.61 8.46 13.01
N HIS A 318 19.53 8.48 12.05
CA HIS A 318 20.07 9.71 11.47
C HIS A 318 19.24 10.10 10.24
N SER A 319 19.23 11.38 9.86
CA SER A 319 18.68 11.80 8.56
C SER A 319 19.39 11.11 7.38
N SER A 320 20.67 10.78 7.54
CA SER A 320 21.42 9.92 6.61
C SER A 320 20.92 8.47 6.59
N ILE A 321 20.37 7.97 7.70
CA ILE A 321 19.76 6.63 7.75
C ILE A 321 18.43 6.64 7.01
N ILE A 322 17.54 7.60 7.25
CA ILE A 322 16.29 7.73 6.46
C ILE A 322 16.62 7.85 4.98
N ARG A 323 17.61 8.67 4.62
CA ARG A 323 18.09 8.81 3.23
C ARG A 323 18.48 7.46 2.63
N ASN A 324 19.05 6.57 3.42
CA ASN A 324 19.57 5.29 2.93
C ASN A 324 18.64 4.12 3.23
N MET A 325 17.46 4.33 3.83
CA MET A 325 16.50 3.26 4.06
C MET A 325 16.06 2.65 2.73
N ILE A 326 15.87 1.33 2.75
CA ILE A 326 15.59 0.53 1.56
C ILE A 326 14.20 -0.05 1.70
N SER A 327 13.39 0.09 0.66
CA SER A 327 12.12 -0.64 0.54
C SER A 327 12.41 -2.07 0.10
N LEU A 328 12.34 -3.01 1.04
CA LEU A 328 12.24 -4.42 0.69
C LEU A 328 10.80 -4.73 0.30
N VAL A 329 10.62 -5.49 -0.77
CA VAL A 329 9.30 -5.99 -1.17
C VAL A 329 9.32 -7.50 -1.33
N HIS A 330 8.16 -8.11 -1.17
CA HIS A 330 7.92 -9.50 -1.56
C HIS A 330 6.83 -9.53 -2.63
N ASP A 331 7.27 -9.47 -3.87
CA ASP A 331 6.45 -9.66 -5.06
C ASP A 331 6.77 -11.03 -5.70
N PRO A 332 5.96 -12.08 -5.43
CA PRO A 332 6.22 -13.43 -5.91
C PRO A 332 5.99 -13.60 -7.42
N ARG A 333 5.60 -12.55 -8.14
CA ARG A 333 5.55 -12.56 -9.62
C ARG A 333 6.94 -12.45 -10.25
N HIS A 334 7.95 -12.07 -9.46
CA HIS A 334 9.31 -11.83 -9.91
C HIS A 334 10.30 -12.59 -9.03
N ASP A 335 11.44 -12.98 -9.60
CA ASP A 335 12.53 -13.59 -8.85
C ASP A 335 13.01 -12.68 -7.71
N PRO A 336 13.49 -13.26 -6.58
CA PRO A 336 14.14 -12.48 -5.53
C PRO A 336 15.45 -11.85 -6.02
N LEU A 337 15.95 -10.87 -5.26
CA LEU A 337 17.18 -10.10 -5.52
C LEU A 337 17.17 -9.34 -6.85
N LYS A 338 15.99 -8.89 -7.27
CA LYS A 338 15.79 -7.97 -8.39
C LYS A 338 15.40 -6.59 -7.91
N LYS A 339 15.91 -5.57 -8.61
CA LYS A 339 15.49 -4.19 -8.41
C LYS A 339 14.22 -3.96 -9.23
N LEU A 340 13.16 -3.48 -8.60
CA LEU A 340 11.90 -3.14 -9.27
C LEU A 340 11.65 -1.64 -9.16
N THR A 341 10.95 -1.08 -10.13
CA THR A 341 10.38 0.27 -10.09
C THR A 341 9.04 0.27 -10.81
N VAL A 342 8.18 1.25 -10.53
CA VAL A 342 6.89 1.42 -11.22
C VAL A 342 6.98 2.65 -12.11
N SER A 343 6.71 2.47 -13.40
CA SER A 343 6.75 3.53 -14.40
C SER A 343 5.86 4.71 -13.99
N ARG A 344 6.42 5.93 -14.08
CA ARG A 344 5.73 7.21 -13.82
C ARG A 344 5.18 7.39 -12.39
N LEU A 345 5.46 6.47 -11.47
CA LEU A 345 5.10 6.60 -10.05
C LEU A 345 6.07 7.59 -9.38
N GLY A 346 5.56 8.69 -8.85
CA GLY A 346 6.37 9.71 -8.20
C GLY A 346 5.54 10.89 -7.71
N ASN A 347 6.20 11.85 -7.06
CA ASN A 347 5.58 13.11 -6.65
C ASN A 347 6.42 14.34 -7.00
N ILE A 348 7.75 14.30 -6.89
CA ILE A 348 8.60 15.46 -7.13
C ILE A 348 9.41 15.27 -8.42
N VAL A 349 9.29 16.22 -9.35
CA VAL A 349 10.08 16.24 -10.59
C VAL A 349 11.56 16.39 -10.25
N GLY A 350 12.41 15.48 -10.75
CA GLY A 350 13.83 15.41 -10.41
C GLY A 350 14.12 14.90 -8.98
N GLY A 351 13.10 14.38 -8.29
CA GLY A 351 13.27 13.64 -7.04
C GLY A 351 13.89 12.26 -7.25
N ARG A 352 14.07 11.54 -6.15
CA ARG A 352 14.47 10.13 -6.17
C ARG A 352 13.35 9.27 -6.75
N ASP A 353 13.71 8.35 -7.64
CA ASP A 353 12.82 7.32 -8.17
C ASP A 353 12.36 6.33 -7.10
N ILE A 354 11.15 5.79 -7.27
CA ILE A 354 10.64 4.75 -6.38
C ILE A 354 11.33 3.44 -6.74
N THR A 355 12.03 2.85 -5.77
CA THR A 355 12.76 1.60 -6.01
C THR A 355 12.47 0.58 -4.93
N TYR A 356 12.39 -0.67 -5.36
CA TYR A 356 12.17 -1.81 -4.49
C TYR A 356 13.27 -2.85 -4.67
N VAL A 357 13.67 -3.48 -3.58
CA VAL A 357 14.51 -4.68 -3.59
C VAL A 357 13.61 -5.87 -3.32
N ASN A 358 13.34 -6.67 -4.35
CA ASN A 358 12.51 -7.86 -4.22
C ASN A 358 13.27 -8.94 -3.42
N VAL A 359 12.62 -9.54 -2.43
CA VAL A 359 13.21 -10.58 -1.56
C VAL A 359 12.15 -11.61 -1.19
N GLU A 360 12.61 -12.79 -0.81
CA GLU A 360 11.76 -13.83 -0.20
C GLU A 360 11.16 -13.37 1.14
N MET A 361 9.97 -13.89 1.46
CA MET A 361 9.22 -13.45 2.66
C MET A 361 9.99 -13.77 3.95
N ASP A 362 10.67 -14.91 4.01
CA ASP A 362 11.55 -15.26 5.14
C ASP A 362 12.69 -14.24 5.33
N THR A 363 13.23 -13.71 4.23
CA THR A 363 14.28 -12.67 4.28
C THR A 363 13.70 -11.34 4.76
N LEU A 364 12.51 -10.97 4.29
CA LEU A 364 11.80 -9.78 4.74
C LEU A 364 11.51 -9.86 6.25
N LYS A 365 10.87 -10.96 6.70
CA LYS A 365 10.54 -11.21 8.10
C LYS A 365 11.76 -11.20 9.00
N SER A 366 12.81 -11.96 8.65
CA SER A 366 14.03 -12.02 9.46
C SER A 366 14.76 -10.68 9.55
N THR A 367 14.74 -9.87 8.48
CA THR A 367 15.26 -8.50 8.51
C THR A 367 14.44 -7.61 9.44
N CYS A 368 13.11 -7.71 9.41
CA CYS A 368 12.25 -7.00 10.34
C CYS A 368 12.53 -7.39 11.80
N VAL A 369 12.65 -8.69 12.11
CA VAL A 369 12.97 -9.15 13.48
C VAL A 369 14.31 -8.56 13.95
N LYS A 370 15.35 -8.54 13.10
CA LYS A 370 16.66 -7.94 13.44
C LYS A 370 16.52 -6.45 13.77
N MET A 371 15.77 -5.70 12.97
CA MET A 371 15.56 -4.27 13.16
C MET A 371 14.73 -3.95 14.41
N LEU A 372 13.69 -4.75 14.71
CA LEU A 372 12.93 -4.66 15.96
C LEU A 372 13.77 -5.00 17.19
N LYS A 373 14.64 -6.03 17.12
CA LYS A 373 15.60 -6.37 18.18
C LYS A 373 16.61 -5.24 18.42
N ALA A 374 16.97 -4.49 17.39
CA ALA A 374 17.77 -3.28 17.50
C ALA A 374 16.97 -2.05 18.01
N GLY A 375 15.69 -2.25 18.31
CA GLY A 375 14.81 -1.25 18.90
C GLY A 375 14.22 -0.26 17.91
N LEU A 376 14.28 -0.50 16.60
CA LEU A 376 13.83 0.46 15.58
C LEU A 376 12.45 0.12 15.03
N PRO A 377 11.52 1.09 14.91
CA PRO A 377 10.21 0.88 14.28
C PRO A 377 10.33 0.73 12.77
N ILE A 378 9.40 0.00 12.15
CA ILE A 378 9.47 -0.37 10.73
C ILE A 378 8.20 0.08 10.02
N PHE A 379 8.34 0.93 8.99
CA PHE A 379 7.24 1.19 8.07
C PHE A 379 6.98 -0.07 7.22
N PHE A 380 5.72 -0.45 7.04
CA PHE A 380 5.36 -1.54 6.13
C PHE A 380 4.08 -1.24 5.36
N GLY A 381 3.98 -1.81 4.16
CA GLY A 381 2.83 -1.72 3.26
C GLY A 381 2.15 -3.08 3.08
N CYS A 382 0.82 -3.08 3.11
CA CYS A 382 0.01 -4.29 3.10
C CYS A 382 -1.37 -4.08 2.45
N ASP A 383 -2.12 -5.18 2.28
CA ASP A 383 -3.55 -5.15 1.96
C ASP A 383 -4.40 -5.26 3.24
N VAL A 384 -4.57 -4.15 3.96
CA VAL A 384 -5.19 -4.16 5.30
C VAL A 384 -6.65 -4.59 5.31
N GLY A 385 -7.33 -4.59 4.15
CA GLY A 385 -8.74 -4.96 4.04
C GLY A 385 -8.99 -6.46 4.03
N LYS A 386 -7.96 -7.28 3.77
CA LYS A 386 -8.10 -8.74 3.66
C LYS A 386 -7.99 -9.39 5.03
N PHE A 387 -8.96 -10.24 5.37
CA PHE A 387 -8.95 -11.05 6.61
C PHE A 387 -8.56 -10.24 7.86
N SER A 388 -9.16 -9.06 8.00
CA SER A 388 -8.83 -8.06 9.01
C SER A 388 -10.11 -7.50 9.63
N ASP A 389 -10.13 -7.40 10.97
CA ASP A 389 -11.22 -6.78 11.71
C ASP A 389 -10.74 -5.49 12.37
N ARG A 390 -11.31 -4.38 11.93
CA ARG A 390 -10.95 -3.03 12.39
C ARG A 390 -11.28 -2.78 13.86
N VAL A 391 -12.35 -3.40 14.39
CA VAL A 391 -12.84 -3.14 15.75
C VAL A 391 -12.00 -3.92 16.76
N ALA A 392 -11.79 -5.21 16.50
CA ALA A 392 -10.96 -6.08 17.32
C ALA A 392 -9.46 -5.78 17.16
N GLY A 393 -9.04 -5.22 16.04
CA GLY A 393 -7.63 -4.92 15.77
C GLY A 393 -6.84 -6.18 15.41
N ILE A 394 -7.46 -7.12 14.70
CA ILE A 394 -6.86 -8.44 14.42
C ILE A 394 -6.72 -8.61 12.91
N MET A 395 -5.54 -9.05 12.48
CA MET A 395 -5.23 -9.42 11.10
C MET A 395 -4.77 -10.89 11.09
N ASP A 396 -5.66 -11.78 10.71
CA ASP A 396 -5.47 -13.23 10.80
C ASP A 396 -6.26 -13.95 9.71
N LEU A 397 -5.62 -14.89 9.00
CA LEU A 397 -6.23 -15.62 7.90
C LEU A 397 -7.50 -16.37 8.34
N ASP A 398 -7.55 -16.82 9.59
CA ASP A 398 -8.64 -17.65 10.13
C ASP A 398 -9.68 -16.82 10.90
N LEU A 399 -9.56 -15.49 10.84
CA LEU A 399 -10.45 -14.58 11.55
C LEU A 399 -11.92 -14.74 11.17
N PHE A 400 -12.20 -15.07 9.91
CA PHE A 400 -13.55 -15.28 9.39
C PHE A 400 -13.70 -16.71 8.85
N ASP A 401 -14.65 -17.47 9.39
CA ASP A 401 -14.91 -18.85 9.00
C ASP A 401 -15.89 -18.93 7.81
N TYR A 402 -15.38 -18.56 6.62
CA TYR A 402 -16.16 -18.61 5.39
C TYR A 402 -16.53 -20.05 4.97
N GLU A 403 -15.70 -21.04 5.28
CA GLU A 403 -16.03 -22.44 4.96
C GLU A 403 -17.26 -22.90 5.75
N ALA A 404 -17.33 -22.56 7.04
CA ALA A 404 -18.52 -22.78 7.83
C ALA A 404 -19.70 -21.92 7.36
N GLY A 405 -19.48 -20.66 6.98
CA GLY A 405 -20.58 -19.76 6.60
C GLY A 405 -21.21 -20.02 5.23
N ILE A 406 -20.39 -20.22 4.20
CA ILE A 406 -20.81 -20.23 2.79
C ILE A 406 -20.42 -21.50 2.02
N ASN A 407 -19.94 -22.54 2.73
CA ASN A 407 -19.49 -23.83 2.17
C ASN A 407 -18.29 -23.73 1.21
N THR A 408 -17.58 -22.61 1.21
CA THR A 408 -16.38 -22.43 0.38
C THR A 408 -15.39 -21.51 1.06
N GLY A 409 -14.11 -21.78 0.87
CA GLY A 409 -13.03 -20.86 1.25
C GLY A 409 -12.85 -19.75 0.22
N LEU A 410 -12.16 -18.69 0.63
CA LEU A 410 -11.79 -17.55 -0.22
C LEU A 410 -10.25 -17.44 -0.42
N LYS A 411 -9.51 -18.49 -0.02
CA LYS A 411 -8.03 -18.52 0.01
C LYS A 411 -7.43 -19.39 -1.12
N GLY A 412 -8.20 -19.65 -2.18
CA GLY A 412 -7.80 -20.59 -3.23
C GLY A 412 -6.70 -20.07 -4.19
N MET A 413 -6.46 -18.76 -4.21
CA MET A 413 -5.43 -18.13 -5.05
C MET A 413 -4.12 -17.96 -4.29
N THR A 414 -2.99 -18.19 -4.96
CA THR A 414 -1.67 -17.80 -4.44
C THR A 414 -1.52 -16.28 -4.38
N LYS A 415 -0.54 -15.78 -3.63
CA LYS A 415 -0.25 -14.34 -3.55
C LYS A 415 0.07 -13.72 -4.91
N ALA A 416 0.83 -14.43 -5.76
CA ALA A 416 1.10 -13.99 -7.13
C ALA A 416 -0.18 -13.89 -7.97
N GLN A 417 -1.04 -14.92 -7.91
CA GLN A 417 -2.32 -14.92 -8.61
C GLN A 417 -3.21 -13.75 -8.18
N ARG A 418 -3.31 -13.46 -6.88
CA ARG A 418 -4.10 -12.32 -6.39
C ARG A 418 -3.60 -10.97 -6.89
N LEU A 419 -2.28 -10.79 -7.01
CA LEU A 419 -1.69 -9.58 -7.62
C LEU A 419 -2.01 -9.51 -9.12
N MET A 420 -1.91 -10.63 -9.85
CA MET A 420 -2.14 -10.67 -11.30
C MET A 420 -3.61 -10.49 -11.69
N THR A 421 -4.54 -11.01 -10.88
CA THR A 421 -5.99 -10.94 -11.15
C THR A 421 -6.66 -9.68 -10.59
N GLY A 422 -5.94 -8.86 -9.83
CA GLY A 422 -6.46 -7.65 -9.20
C GLY A 422 -7.26 -7.89 -7.91
N GLU A 423 -7.16 -9.09 -7.32
CA GLU A 423 -7.81 -9.41 -6.03
C GLU A 423 -7.09 -8.75 -4.84
N SER A 424 -5.78 -8.56 -4.92
CA SER A 424 -4.99 -7.93 -3.84
C SER A 424 -3.91 -7.01 -4.40
N LEU A 425 -3.59 -5.99 -3.61
CA LEU A 425 -2.57 -4.99 -3.89
C LEU A 425 -2.14 -4.30 -2.58
N MET A 426 -1.10 -3.48 -2.63
CA MET A 426 -0.77 -2.59 -1.52
C MET A 426 -1.82 -1.50 -1.36
N THR A 427 -2.54 -1.49 -0.21
CA THR A 427 -3.62 -0.52 0.04
C THR A 427 -3.36 0.38 1.23
N HIS A 428 -2.51 -0.01 2.19
CA HIS A 428 -2.35 0.76 3.42
C HIS A 428 -0.96 0.60 4.05
N ALA A 429 -0.46 1.69 4.64
CA ALA A 429 0.82 1.73 5.34
C ALA A 429 0.63 1.83 6.86
N MET A 430 1.42 1.07 7.61
CA MET A 430 1.41 1.04 9.09
C MET A 430 2.84 0.88 9.62
N VAL A 431 2.99 0.76 10.95
CA VAL A 431 4.31 0.61 11.60
C VAL A 431 4.37 -0.65 12.46
N LEU A 432 5.40 -1.49 12.28
CA LEU A 432 5.72 -2.57 13.21
C LEU A 432 6.53 -2.02 14.39
N THR A 433 6.13 -2.37 15.61
CA THR A 433 6.83 -1.95 16.85
C THR A 433 7.22 -3.11 17.75
N ALA A 434 6.69 -4.31 17.51
CA ALA A 434 7.03 -5.50 18.27
C ALA A 434 6.76 -6.78 17.48
N VAL A 435 7.35 -7.88 17.91
CA VAL A 435 7.12 -9.22 17.41
C VAL A 435 7.17 -10.21 18.57
N HIS A 436 6.32 -11.22 18.52
CA HIS A 436 6.43 -12.39 19.39
C HIS A 436 7.15 -13.49 18.61
N VAL A 437 8.34 -13.87 19.09
CA VAL A 437 9.14 -14.95 18.51
C VAL A 437 9.00 -16.18 19.39
N ASP A 438 8.66 -17.32 18.80
CA ASP A 438 8.62 -18.58 19.53
C ASP A 438 10.04 -19.00 19.96
N GLU A 439 10.23 -19.27 21.24
CA GLU A 439 11.56 -19.52 21.82
C GLU A 439 12.18 -20.85 21.34
N LYS A 440 11.35 -21.82 20.93
CA LYS A 440 11.82 -23.14 20.51
C LYS A 440 12.28 -23.15 19.05
N THR A 441 11.51 -22.47 18.20
CA THR A 441 11.72 -22.45 16.74
C THR A 441 12.51 -21.22 16.28
N GLY A 442 12.55 -20.16 17.09
CA GLY A 442 13.13 -18.87 16.71
C GLY A 442 12.35 -18.12 15.64
N LYS A 443 11.14 -18.58 15.28
CA LYS A 443 10.30 -18.00 14.23
C LYS A 443 9.29 -16.99 14.79
N PRO A 444 8.94 -15.94 14.03
CA PRO A 444 7.85 -15.04 14.39
C PRO A 444 6.51 -15.79 14.44
N VAL A 445 5.65 -15.39 15.37
CA VAL A 445 4.28 -15.93 15.55
C VAL A 445 3.23 -14.87 15.28
N ARG A 446 3.48 -13.65 15.79
CA ARG A 446 2.60 -12.50 15.61
C ARG A 446 3.35 -11.20 15.79
N TRP A 447 2.82 -10.13 15.21
CA TRP A 447 3.43 -8.83 15.08
C TRP A 447 2.53 -7.77 15.69
N ARG A 448 3.13 -6.77 16.34
CA ARG A 448 2.43 -5.61 16.87
C ARG A 448 2.49 -4.48 15.87
N VAL A 449 1.33 -3.93 15.56
CA VAL A 449 1.13 -2.95 14.51
C VAL A 449 0.55 -1.67 15.08
N GLN A 450 1.25 -0.55 14.91
CA GLN A 450 0.70 0.78 15.14
C GLN A 450 -0.05 1.24 13.89
N ASN A 451 -1.34 1.53 14.05
CA ASN A 451 -2.17 2.09 12.99
C ASN A 451 -2.38 3.61 13.17
N SER A 452 -2.94 4.26 12.17
CA SER A 452 -3.24 5.71 12.12
C SER A 452 -4.74 5.98 12.01
N TRP A 453 -5.57 5.22 12.72
CA TRP A 453 -7.04 5.35 12.72
C TRP A 453 -7.62 5.85 14.05
N GLY A 454 -6.78 6.42 14.92
CA GLY A 454 -7.17 6.85 16.25
C GLY A 454 -7.34 5.69 17.24
N THR A 455 -7.64 6.05 18.49
CA THR A 455 -7.74 5.09 19.60
C THR A 455 -9.00 4.23 19.59
N ALA A 456 -9.98 4.53 18.75
CA ALA A 456 -11.22 3.76 18.65
C ALA A 456 -11.10 2.48 17.80
N ALA A 457 -10.06 2.37 16.97
CA ALA A 457 -9.79 1.18 16.17
C ALA A 457 -8.86 0.22 16.92
N GLY A 458 -9.12 -1.08 16.84
CA GLY A 458 -8.35 -2.10 17.54
C GLY A 458 -8.23 -1.88 19.04
N ASP A 459 -7.14 -2.38 19.63
CA ASP A 459 -6.81 -2.14 21.04
C ASP A 459 -6.14 -0.77 21.19
N LYS A 460 -6.96 0.26 21.36
CA LYS A 460 -6.50 1.66 21.52
C LYS A 460 -5.61 2.14 20.37
N GLY A 461 -5.91 1.75 19.14
CA GLY A 461 -5.13 2.07 17.93
C GLY A 461 -4.08 1.03 17.54
N TRP A 462 -3.90 -0.01 18.36
CA TRP A 462 -2.96 -1.09 18.10
C TRP A 462 -3.66 -2.30 17.51
N PHE A 463 -2.94 -2.95 16.60
CA PHE A 463 -3.37 -4.17 15.94
C PHE A 463 -2.38 -5.30 16.25
N VAL A 464 -2.89 -6.52 16.24
CA VAL A 464 -2.13 -7.76 16.25
C VAL A 464 -2.29 -8.45 14.90
N MET A 465 -1.16 -8.84 14.32
CA MET A 465 -1.09 -9.47 13.01
C MET A 465 -0.44 -10.84 13.16
N SER A 466 -1.13 -11.91 12.78
CA SER A 466 -0.53 -13.24 12.74
C SER A 466 0.61 -13.30 11.72
N ASP A 467 1.58 -14.18 11.95
CA ASP A 467 2.71 -14.34 11.02
C ASP A 467 2.27 -14.88 9.64
N ALA A 468 1.23 -15.71 9.60
CA ALA A 468 0.64 -16.22 8.37
C ALA A 468 -0.08 -15.11 7.57
N TRP A 469 -0.71 -14.14 8.23
CA TRP A 469 -1.28 -12.98 7.54
C TRP A 469 -0.20 -12.13 6.88
N MET A 470 0.97 -12.00 7.53
CA MET A 470 2.12 -11.31 6.96
C MET A 470 2.60 -11.99 5.66
N ASP A 471 2.61 -13.32 5.60
CA ASP A 471 2.96 -14.06 4.38
C ASP A 471 2.06 -13.66 3.20
N GLU A 472 0.76 -13.58 3.43
CA GLU A 472 -0.22 -13.44 2.36
C GLU A 472 -0.48 -11.99 1.94
N PHE A 473 -0.43 -11.03 2.88
CA PHE A 473 -0.96 -9.68 2.64
C PHE A 473 0.00 -8.52 2.99
N VAL A 474 1.20 -8.80 3.50
CA VAL A 474 2.26 -7.77 3.58
C VAL A 474 3.14 -7.83 2.34
N TYR A 475 3.40 -6.69 1.72
CA TYR A 475 4.16 -6.62 0.47
C TYR A 475 5.46 -5.84 0.59
N GLN A 476 5.54 -4.88 1.52
CA GLN A 476 6.69 -3.99 1.66
C GLN A 476 7.09 -3.82 3.12
N ALA A 477 8.38 -3.78 3.40
CA ALA A 477 8.93 -3.28 4.65
C ALA A 477 10.14 -2.38 4.38
N VAL A 478 10.16 -1.20 4.99
CA VAL A 478 11.27 -0.27 4.86
C VAL A 478 12.26 -0.48 6.00
N VAL A 479 13.49 -0.79 5.64
CA VAL A 479 14.51 -1.21 6.59
C VAL A 479 15.79 -0.39 6.47
N ASP A 480 16.55 -0.35 7.56
CA ASP A 480 17.90 0.19 7.55
C ASP A 480 18.88 -0.81 6.87
N PRO A 481 19.72 -0.36 5.91
CA PRO A 481 20.68 -1.22 5.21
C PRO A 481 21.58 -2.07 6.11
N ARG A 482 21.83 -1.64 7.35
CA ARG A 482 22.67 -2.37 8.31
C ARG A 482 22.09 -3.74 8.70
N PHE A 483 20.79 -3.96 8.49
CA PHE A 483 20.13 -5.25 8.73
C PHE A 483 19.98 -6.09 7.46
N CYS A 484 20.30 -5.52 6.29
CA CYS A 484 20.29 -6.20 5.01
C CYS A 484 21.61 -6.95 4.78
N SER A 485 21.55 -8.01 3.99
CA SER A 485 22.77 -8.64 3.48
C SER A 485 23.46 -7.76 2.43
N LYS A 486 24.71 -8.08 2.09
CA LYS A 486 25.42 -7.36 1.05
C LYS A 486 24.75 -7.55 -0.32
N GLU A 487 24.28 -8.77 -0.60
CA GLU A 487 23.56 -9.11 -1.82
C GLU A 487 22.32 -8.22 -2.00
N MET A 488 21.52 -8.05 -0.93
CA MET A 488 20.34 -7.18 -0.94
C MET A 488 20.69 -5.72 -1.23
N THR A 489 21.78 -5.21 -0.65
CA THR A 489 22.19 -3.81 -0.89
C THR A 489 22.83 -3.61 -2.26
N ASP A 490 23.49 -4.63 -2.81
CA ASP A 490 24.05 -4.63 -4.17
C ASP A 490 22.95 -4.63 -5.25
N VAL A 491 21.73 -5.11 -4.95
CA VAL A 491 20.56 -5.00 -5.85
C VAL A 491 20.28 -3.56 -6.26
N LEU A 492 20.52 -2.57 -5.40
CA LEU A 492 20.26 -1.16 -5.71
C LEU A 492 21.10 -0.62 -6.88
N LYS A 493 22.22 -1.28 -7.19
CA LYS A 493 23.13 -0.94 -8.30
C LYS A 493 22.67 -1.54 -9.63
N GLN A 494 21.69 -2.44 -9.62
CA GLN A 494 21.15 -3.03 -10.84
C GLN A 494 20.32 -1.99 -11.61
N GLU A 495 20.19 -2.21 -12.91
CA GLU A 495 19.12 -1.61 -13.70
C GLU A 495 17.77 -2.19 -13.24
N PRO A 496 16.76 -1.34 -12.97
CA PRO A 496 15.49 -1.82 -12.45
C PRO A 496 14.63 -2.47 -13.54
N ILE A 497 13.88 -3.50 -13.15
CA ILE A 497 12.73 -3.97 -13.92
C ILE A 497 11.63 -2.91 -13.77
N VAL A 498 11.21 -2.32 -14.90
CA VAL A 498 10.20 -1.26 -14.94
C VAL A 498 8.82 -1.88 -15.10
N LEU A 499 8.06 -1.87 -14.01
CA LEU A 499 6.67 -2.31 -13.96
C LEU A 499 5.75 -1.24 -14.56
N PRO A 500 4.60 -1.62 -15.14
CA PRO A 500 3.67 -0.66 -15.73
C PRO A 500 3.04 0.27 -14.69
N LEU A 501 2.59 1.46 -15.10
CA LEU A 501 1.95 2.47 -14.22
C LEU A 501 0.72 1.95 -13.42
N TRP A 502 0.08 0.89 -13.90
CA TRP A 502 -1.09 0.26 -13.25
C TRP A 502 -0.71 -0.99 -12.45
N ASP A 503 0.57 -1.25 -12.20
CA ASP A 503 1.01 -2.40 -11.41
C ASP A 503 0.47 -2.31 -9.95
N PRO A 504 0.03 -3.43 -9.35
CA PRO A 504 -0.47 -3.47 -7.97
C PRO A 504 0.58 -3.14 -6.91
N MET A 505 1.88 -3.13 -7.24
CA MET A 505 2.96 -2.68 -6.35
C MET A 505 3.12 -1.14 -6.34
N GLY A 506 2.01 -0.41 -6.46
CA GLY A 506 1.94 1.05 -6.58
C GLY A 506 1.82 1.80 -5.24
N SER A 507 1.10 2.92 -5.25
CA SER A 507 0.89 3.78 -4.06
C SER A 507 0.11 3.10 -2.93
N LEU A 508 0.41 3.48 -1.70
CA LEU A 508 -0.32 3.08 -0.50
C LEU A 508 -1.36 4.15 -0.13
N ALA A 509 -2.64 3.94 -0.50
CA ALA A 509 -3.88 4.43 0.13
C ALA A 509 -5.11 4.31 -0.77
#